data_AF-A0A383EZK5-F1
#
_entry.id   AF-A0A383EZK5-F1
#
_cell.length_a   1.000
_cell.length_b   1.000
_cell.length_c   1.000
_cell.angle_alpha   90.00
_cell.angle_beta   90.00
_cell.angle_gamma   90.00
#
_symmetry.space_group_name_H-M   'P 1'
#
loop_
_entity.id
_entity.type
_entity.pdbx_description
1 polymer ?
#
loop_
_entity_poly.entity_id
_entity_poly.type
_entity_poly.pdbx_seq_one_letter_code
_entity_poly.pdbx_strand_id
1 'polypeptide(L)'
;MPFDIDGENLEAFHVSEAFETMSCRCSECDWEGVGSDLGLQFQGRQTWASCPHCFYDLATITAFSAEEYENSYVGERCREFVAMCKHEQITDPKTLPSIKGLRLEFTWDIEEPDDGSNDYLVVTCNDQEVLREMAHWSNKDRFDEVNAMLKERYGIRFKEL
;
A
#
# COMPACT_ATOMS: atom_id res chain seq x y z
N MET A 1 7.29 -2.61 10.65
CA MET A 1 6.27 -1.55 10.47
C MET A 1 5.01 -2.01 11.20
N PRO A 2 4.27 -1.17 11.94
CA PRO A 2 3.00 -1.58 12.52
C PRO A 2 1.94 -1.68 11.41
N PHE A 3 1.26 -2.82 11.30
CA PHE A 3 0.23 -3.09 10.29
C PHE A 3 -1.14 -2.68 10.82
N ASP A 4 -1.91 -1.96 10.00
CA ASP A 4 -3.30 -1.57 10.27
C ASP A 4 -4.28 -2.63 9.76
N ILE A 5 -5.32 -2.92 10.55
CA ILE A 5 -6.46 -3.78 10.18
C ILE A 5 -7.72 -2.91 10.31
N ASP A 6 -8.42 -2.70 9.20
CA ASP A 6 -9.63 -1.88 9.12
C ASP A 6 -10.77 -2.46 9.96
N GLY A 7 -11.33 -1.60 10.81
CA GLY A 7 -12.39 -1.91 11.75
C GLY A 7 -13.78 -1.77 11.15
N GLU A 8 -14.28 -2.78 10.46
CA GLU A 8 -15.72 -3.02 10.29
C GLU A 8 -16.01 -4.53 10.25
N ASN A 9 -16.09 -5.12 11.46
CA ASN A 9 -16.83 -6.33 11.87
C ASN A 9 -15.99 -7.14 12.87
N LEU A 10 -16.45 -7.17 14.13
CA LEU A 10 -15.84 -7.85 15.27
C LEU A 10 -15.85 -9.40 15.19
N GLU A 11 -16.00 -10.00 14.01
CA GLU A 11 -15.98 -11.46 13.82
C GLU A 11 -15.00 -11.97 12.75
N ALA A 12 -14.19 -11.10 12.13
CA ALA A 12 -13.05 -11.54 11.34
C ALA A 12 -11.97 -10.47 11.40
N PHE A 13 -11.01 -10.61 12.31
CA PHE A 13 -9.72 -9.96 12.16
C PHE A 13 -9.06 -10.57 10.92
N HIS A 14 -9.37 -10.03 9.74
CA HIS A 14 -8.56 -10.26 8.56
C HIS A 14 -7.21 -9.59 8.84
N VAL A 15 -6.31 -10.40 9.38
CA VAL A 15 -4.89 -10.10 9.40
C VAL A 15 -4.52 -9.78 7.94
N SER A 16 -4.00 -8.57 7.69
CA SER A 16 -3.78 -8.09 6.33
C SER A 16 -2.90 -9.07 5.54
N GLU A 17 -3.10 -9.19 4.21
CA GLU A 17 -2.26 -10.04 3.34
C GLU A 17 -0.75 -9.73 3.50
N ALA A 18 -0.43 -8.48 3.84
CA ALA A 18 0.93 -8.04 4.14
C ALA A 18 1.51 -8.71 5.39
N PHE A 19 0.72 -8.95 6.44
CA PHE A 19 1.19 -9.73 7.58
C PHE A 19 1.37 -11.19 7.22
N GLU A 20 0.46 -11.79 6.44
CA GLU A 20 0.52 -13.20 6.08
C GLU A 20 1.81 -13.57 5.34
N THR A 21 2.35 -12.64 4.56
CA THR A 21 3.57 -12.79 3.75
C THR A 21 4.82 -12.18 4.41
N MET A 22 4.69 -11.49 5.54
CA MET A 22 5.82 -10.86 6.23
C MET A 22 6.85 -11.89 6.67
N SER A 23 8.11 -11.71 6.25
CA SER A 23 9.21 -12.54 6.72
C SER A 23 9.45 -12.36 8.22
N CYS A 24 9.46 -13.48 8.95
CA CYS A 24 9.57 -13.53 10.40
C CYS A 24 10.76 -14.39 10.81
N ARG A 25 11.49 -13.95 11.84
CA ARG A 25 12.56 -14.73 12.48
C ARG A 25 12.42 -14.70 13.99
N CYS A 26 12.52 -15.86 14.62
CA CYS A 26 12.52 -16.00 16.07
C CYS A 26 13.94 -15.82 16.63
N SER A 27 14.09 -14.92 17.62
CA SER A 27 15.37 -14.70 18.30
C SER A 27 15.79 -15.83 19.25
N GLU A 28 14.83 -16.65 19.71
CA GLU A 28 15.09 -17.68 20.73
C GLU A 28 15.45 -19.05 20.16
N CYS A 29 14.94 -19.39 18.97
CA CYS A 29 15.15 -20.71 18.37
C CYS A 29 15.60 -20.68 16.90
N ASP A 30 15.91 -19.49 16.38
CA ASP A 30 16.33 -19.26 15.00
C ASP A 30 15.36 -19.77 13.92
N TRP A 31 14.10 -20.01 14.28
CA TRP A 31 13.06 -20.32 13.30
C TRP A 31 12.86 -19.14 12.34
N GLU A 32 12.73 -19.44 11.05
CA GLU A 32 12.43 -18.49 9.98
C GLU A 32 11.20 -18.97 9.20
N GLY A 33 10.30 -18.04 8.84
CA GLY A 33 9.08 -18.33 8.09
C GLY A 33 8.32 -17.05 7.77
N VAL A 34 7.03 -17.17 7.47
CA VAL A 34 6.16 -16.01 7.18
C VAL A 34 5.12 -15.77 8.29
N GLY A 35 4.49 -14.60 8.32
CA GLY A 35 3.54 -14.26 9.38
C GLY A 35 2.34 -15.21 9.46
N SER A 36 1.93 -15.81 8.34
CA SER A 36 0.89 -16.85 8.31
C SER A 36 1.29 -18.17 9.00
N ASP A 37 2.59 -18.41 9.22
CA ASP A 37 3.08 -19.57 9.97
C ASP A 37 3.04 -19.35 11.50
N LEU A 38 2.77 -18.12 11.97
CA LEU A 38 2.80 -17.78 13.38
C LEU A 38 1.60 -18.35 14.14
N GLY A 39 1.83 -18.74 15.39
CA GLY A 39 0.76 -19.08 16.31
C GLY A 39 0.03 -17.82 16.74
N LEU A 40 -1.21 -17.64 16.30
CA LEU A 40 -2.02 -16.48 16.66
C LEU A 40 -2.93 -16.78 17.86
N GLN A 41 -2.85 -15.94 18.89
CA GLN A 41 -3.77 -15.95 20.02
C GLN A 41 -4.53 -14.63 20.09
N PHE A 42 -5.84 -14.72 20.26
CA PHE A 42 -6.74 -13.56 20.27
C PHE A 42 -7.31 -13.34 21.67
N GLN A 43 -7.17 -12.12 22.19
CA GLN A 43 -7.84 -11.70 23.44
C GLN A 43 -8.36 -10.28 23.28
N GLY A 44 -9.68 -10.15 23.12
CA GLY A 44 -10.33 -8.87 22.90
C GLY A 44 -9.80 -8.19 21.64
N ARG A 45 -9.10 -7.06 21.80
CA ARG A 45 -8.52 -6.26 20.71
C ARG A 45 -7.04 -6.57 20.43
N GLN A 46 -6.43 -7.47 21.21
CA GLN A 46 -5.03 -7.81 21.07
C GLN A 46 -4.90 -9.20 20.43
N THR A 47 -3.97 -9.29 19.49
CA THR A 47 -3.53 -10.55 18.91
C THR A 47 -2.04 -10.72 19.19
N TRP A 48 -1.66 -11.83 19.82
CA TRP A 48 -0.25 -12.19 20.00
C TRP A 48 0.12 -13.15 18.88
N ALA A 49 1.24 -12.85 18.22
CA ALA A 49 1.83 -13.71 17.23
C ALA A 49 3.09 -14.33 17.83
N SER A 50 3.08 -15.65 18.01
CA SER A 50 4.14 -16.40 18.68
C SER A 50 4.81 -17.35 17.70
N CYS A 51 6.08 -17.66 17.94
CA CYS A 51 6.83 -18.63 17.15
C CYS A 51 6.16 -20.02 17.23
N PRO A 52 5.94 -20.72 16.10
CA PRO A 52 5.29 -22.03 16.12
C PRO A 52 6.14 -23.14 16.76
N HIS A 53 7.46 -22.92 16.92
CA HIS A 53 8.37 -23.92 17.48
C HIS A 53 8.59 -23.78 18.99
N CYS A 54 8.87 -22.58 19.47
CA CYS A 54 9.21 -22.34 20.88
C CYS A 54 8.13 -21.55 21.65
N PHE A 55 7.05 -21.15 20.98
CA PHE A 55 5.94 -20.36 21.55
C PHE A 55 6.37 -19.00 22.14
N TYR A 56 7.56 -18.52 21.78
CA TYR A 56 8.01 -17.18 22.17
C TYR A 56 7.19 -16.12 21.42
N ASP A 57 6.72 -15.10 22.13
CA ASP A 57 5.93 -14.01 21.56
C ASP A 57 6.81 -13.10 20.70
N LEU A 58 6.53 -13.04 19.40
CA LEU A 58 7.28 -12.25 18.43
C LEU A 58 6.67 -10.87 18.22
N ALA A 59 5.34 -10.76 18.28
CA ALA A 59 4.64 -9.50 18.09
C ALA A 59 3.30 -9.45 18.83
N THR A 60 2.85 -8.24 19.14
CA THR A 60 1.47 -7.96 19.54
C THR A 60 0.86 -7.00 18.53
N ILE A 61 -0.26 -7.41 17.94
CA ILE A 61 -1.09 -6.63 17.02
C ILE A 61 -2.26 -6.08 17.82
N THR A 62 -2.51 -4.78 17.73
CA THR A 62 -3.64 -4.13 18.40
C THR A 62 -4.61 -3.63 17.35
N ALA A 63 -5.87 -4.03 17.49
CA ALA A 63 -6.94 -3.48 16.67
C ALA A 63 -7.43 -2.15 17.23
N PHE A 64 -7.61 -1.18 16.34
CA PHE A 64 -8.15 0.14 16.63
C PHE A 64 -9.58 0.26 16.09
N SER A 65 -10.46 0.98 16.79
CA SER A 65 -11.62 1.57 16.12
C SER A 65 -11.16 2.68 15.15
N ALA A 66 -12.01 3.10 14.21
CA ALA A 66 -11.67 4.21 13.31
C ALA A 66 -11.28 5.49 14.08
N GLU A 67 -12.04 5.87 15.11
CA GLU A 67 -11.75 7.04 15.94
C GLU A 67 -10.44 6.87 16.73
N GLU A 68 -10.18 5.68 17.28
CA GLU A 68 -8.94 5.40 18.00
C GLU A 68 -7.74 5.42 17.07
N TYR A 69 -7.89 4.88 15.85
CA TYR A 69 -6.88 4.90 14.81
C TYR A 69 -6.54 6.35 14.44
N GLU A 70 -7.55 7.17 14.15
CA GLU A 70 -7.38 8.58 13.82
C GLU A 70 -6.59 9.33 14.91
N ASN A 71 -6.82 9.02 16.18
CA ASN A 71 -6.13 9.68 17.29
C ASN A 71 -4.84 8.96 17.75
N SER A 72 -4.48 7.84 17.12
CA SER A 72 -3.27 7.09 17.45
C SER A 72 -2.03 7.68 16.77
N TYR A 73 -0.86 7.36 17.32
CA TYR A 73 0.42 7.64 16.67
C TYR A 73 0.53 7.01 15.26
N VAL A 74 -0.06 5.83 15.06
CA VAL A 74 -0.04 5.13 13.77
C VAL A 74 -0.88 5.90 12.74
N GLY A 75 -2.09 6.32 13.11
CA GLY A 75 -2.94 7.13 12.24
C GLY A 75 -2.34 8.51 11.95
N GLU A 76 -1.65 9.14 12.91
CA GLU A 76 -0.90 10.38 12.67
C GLU A 76 0.19 10.17 11.62
N ARG A 77 1.02 9.14 11.77
CA ARG A 77 2.09 8.80 10.81
C ARG A 77 1.54 8.48 9.42
N CYS A 78 0.42 7.75 9.35
CA CYS A 78 -0.26 7.45 8.09
C CYS A 78 -0.73 8.72 7.40
N ARG A 79 -1.34 9.67 8.13
CA ARG A 79 -1.76 10.96 7.56
C ARG A 79 -0.58 11.79 7.05
N GLU A 80 0.53 11.81 7.78
CA GLU A 80 1.75 12.49 7.34
C GLU A 80 2.28 11.89 6.03
N PHE A 81 2.31 10.56 5.93
CA PHE A 81 2.74 9.87 4.72
C PHE A 81 1.81 10.18 3.54
N VAL A 82 0.49 10.07 3.73
CA VAL A 82 -0.49 10.42 2.67
C VAL A 82 -0.36 11.88 2.24
N ALA A 83 -0.13 12.80 3.19
CA ALA A 83 0.09 14.21 2.87
C ALA A 83 1.37 14.42 2.04
N MET A 84 2.44 13.69 2.36
CA MET A 84 3.69 13.70 1.58
C MET A 84 3.45 13.17 0.16
N CYS A 85 2.78 12.03 0.00
CA CYS A 85 2.46 11.48 -1.33
C CYS A 85 1.62 12.49 -2.15
N LYS A 86 0.58 13.08 -1.55
CA LYS A 86 -0.24 14.11 -2.21
C LYS A 86 0.55 15.35 -2.62
N HIS A 87 1.58 15.72 -1.87
CA HIS A 87 2.44 16.85 -2.22
C HIS A 87 3.27 16.57 -3.48
N GLU A 88 3.70 15.32 -3.68
CA GLU A 88 4.52 14.90 -4.82
C GLU A 88 3.69 14.48 -6.04
N GLN A 89 2.36 14.33 -5.90
CA GLN A 89 1.46 14.00 -7.00
C GLN A 89 1.49 15.06 -8.11
N ILE A 90 1.57 14.58 -9.34
CA ILE A 90 1.41 15.36 -10.56
C ILE A 90 -0.07 15.71 -10.70
N THR A 91 -0.36 17.01 -10.70
CA THR A 91 -1.74 17.52 -10.78
C THR A 91 -2.02 18.34 -12.04
N ASP A 92 -0.98 18.79 -12.75
CA ASP A 92 -1.11 19.53 -14.01
C ASP A 92 -0.82 18.60 -15.19
N PRO A 93 -1.81 18.27 -16.05
CA PRO A 93 -1.62 17.45 -17.24
C PRO A 93 -0.49 17.94 -18.16
N LYS A 94 -0.12 19.22 -18.12
CA LYS A 94 0.93 19.80 -18.98
C LYS A 94 2.33 19.33 -18.62
N THR A 95 2.57 18.88 -17.39
CA THR A 95 3.87 18.37 -16.95
C THR A 95 4.15 16.98 -17.51
N LEU A 96 3.10 16.23 -17.88
CA LEU A 96 3.22 14.91 -18.49
C LEU A 96 4.00 14.98 -19.81
N PRO A 97 4.86 14.00 -20.11
CA PRO A 97 5.71 14.02 -21.29
C PRO A 97 4.91 14.01 -22.60
N SER A 98 5.51 14.53 -23.67
CA SER A 98 4.92 14.43 -25.00
C SER A 98 5.22 13.06 -25.61
N ILE A 99 4.18 12.26 -25.82
CA ILE A 99 4.28 10.92 -26.43
C ILE A 99 3.90 11.01 -27.91
N LYS A 100 4.68 10.37 -28.77
CA LYS A 100 4.41 10.27 -30.22
C LYS A 100 3.45 9.12 -30.50
N GLY A 101 2.64 9.27 -31.53
CA GLY A 101 1.65 8.27 -31.93
C GLY A 101 0.30 8.90 -32.22
N LEU A 102 -0.52 8.21 -33.01
CA LEU A 102 -1.88 8.64 -33.37
C LEU A 102 -2.93 8.09 -32.39
N ARG A 103 -2.65 6.94 -31.77
CA ARG A 103 -3.48 6.26 -30.79
C ARG A 103 -2.58 5.77 -29.67
N LEU A 104 -2.85 6.21 -28.44
CA LEU A 104 -2.03 5.98 -27.26
C LEU A 104 -2.82 5.13 -26.27
N GLU A 105 -2.22 3.99 -25.92
CA GLU A 105 -2.68 3.03 -24.93
C GLU A 105 -1.74 3.13 -23.74
N PHE A 106 -2.32 3.33 -22.55
CA PHE A 106 -1.57 3.46 -21.33
C PHE A 106 -1.76 2.20 -20.47
N THR A 107 -0.85 1.98 -19.55
CA THR A 107 -0.94 0.88 -18.57
C THR A 107 -0.69 1.43 -17.20
N TRP A 108 -1.57 1.11 -16.26
CA TRP A 108 -1.45 1.40 -14.84
C TRP A 108 -0.83 0.21 -14.13
N ASP A 109 0.20 0.45 -13.33
CA ASP A 109 0.82 -0.58 -12.48
C ASP A 109 1.26 0.00 -11.13
N ILE A 110 1.50 -0.90 -10.17
CA ILE A 110 2.16 -0.60 -8.90
C ILE A 110 3.52 -1.31 -8.89
N GLU A 111 4.58 -0.54 -8.86
CA GLU A 111 5.95 -1.05 -8.72
C GLU A 111 6.27 -1.13 -7.23
N GLU A 112 6.54 -2.35 -6.74
CA GLU A 112 6.89 -2.66 -5.35
C GLU A 112 8.39 -3.05 -5.28
N PRO A 113 9.29 -2.12 -4.94
CA PRO A 113 10.73 -2.38 -4.99
C PRO A 113 11.19 -3.35 -3.88
N ASP A 114 12.02 -4.34 -4.23
CA ASP A 114 12.57 -5.32 -3.29
C ASP A 114 13.51 -4.71 -2.21
N ASP A 115 13.95 -3.46 -2.40
CA ASP A 115 14.86 -2.77 -1.48
C ASP A 115 14.16 -2.15 -0.25
N GLY A 116 12.84 -2.31 -0.16
CA GLY A 116 12.01 -1.77 0.92
C GLY A 116 11.78 -0.26 0.83
N SER A 117 12.05 0.35 -0.34
CA SER A 117 11.59 1.70 -0.64
C SER A 117 10.06 1.75 -0.83
N ASN A 118 9.52 2.95 -0.98
CA ASN A 118 8.07 3.13 -1.12
C ASN A 118 7.57 2.53 -2.43
N ASP A 119 6.36 1.98 -2.42
CA ASP A 119 5.69 1.56 -3.65
C ASP A 119 5.42 2.77 -4.55
N TYR A 120 5.47 2.56 -5.86
CA TYR A 120 5.23 3.59 -6.85
C TYR A 120 4.06 3.23 -7.77
N LEU A 121 3.16 4.19 -7.95
CA LEU A 121 2.20 4.17 -9.04
C LEU A 121 2.95 4.58 -10.31
N VAL A 122 2.92 3.70 -11.31
CA VAL A 122 3.58 3.92 -12.59
C VAL A 122 2.55 3.85 -13.71
N VAL A 123 2.56 4.84 -14.59
CA VAL A 123 1.82 4.81 -15.86
C VAL A 123 2.79 4.81 -17.01
N THR A 124 2.65 3.83 -17.90
CA THR A 124 3.48 3.69 -19.10
C THR A 124 2.67 3.79 -20.38
N CYS A 125 3.30 4.14 -21.50
CA CYS A 125 2.74 4.10 -22.85
C CYS A 125 3.84 3.70 -23.84
N ASN A 126 3.68 2.56 -24.54
CA ASN A 126 4.69 1.99 -25.44
C ASN A 126 6.09 1.92 -24.78
N ASP A 127 6.17 1.32 -23.58
CA ASP A 127 7.39 1.17 -22.77
C ASP A 127 8.02 2.48 -22.26
N GLN A 128 7.38 3.63 -22.50
CA GLN A 128 7.82 4.91 -21.95
C GLN A 128 7.02 5.24 -20.68
N GLU A 129 7.73 5.55 -19.59
CA GLU A 129 7.13 6.09 -18.37
C GLU A 129 6.53 7.49 -18.64
N VAL A 130 5.26 7.64 -18.26
CA VAL A 130 4.46 8.87 -18.45
C VAL A 130 4.26 9.57 -17.12
N LEU A 131 4.06 8.81 -16.05
CA LEU A 131 3.84 9.30 -14.70
C LEU A 131 4.41 8.28 -13.71
N ARG A 132 5.07 8.79 -12.67
CA ARG A 132 5.59 8.02 -11.54
C ARG A 132 5.39 8.82 -10.27
N GLU A 133 4.69 8.23 -9.31
CA GLU A 133 4.32 8.87 -8.04
C GLU A 133 4.35 7.85 -6.91
N MET A 134 4.57 8.28 -5.67
CA MET A 134 4.45 7.37 -4.54
C MET A 134 3.02 6.84 -4.42
N ALA A 135 2.88 5.52 -4.31
CA ALA A 135 1.62 4.87 -4.04
C ALA A 135 1.29 4.89 -2.55
N HIS A 136 0.01 4.94 -2.23
CA HIS A 136 -0.49 4.74 -0.88
C HIS A 136 -1.85 4.05 -0.92
N TRP A 137 -2.19 3.31 0.14
CA TRP A 137 -3.40 2.48 0.21
C TRP A 137 -4.71 3.22 -0.11
N SER A 138 -4.82 4.51 0.25
CA SER A 138 -6.00 5.33 -0.05
C SER A 138 -6.11 5.85 -1.51
N ASN A 139 -5.29 5.40 -2.47
CA ASN A 139 -5.27 5.91 -3.87
C ASN A 139 -6.49 5.52 -4.74
N LYS A 140 -7.62 5.11 -4.13
CA LYS A 140 -8.79 4.61 -4.85
C LYS A 140 -9.32 5.58 -5.92
N ASP A 141 -9.30 6.89 -5.63
CA ASP A 141 -9.77 7.93 -6.56
C ASP A 141 -8.68 8.36 -7.56
N ARG A 142 -7.41 7.98 -7.32
CA ARG A 142 -6.27 8.42 -8.13
C ARG A 142 -6.33 7.89 -9.55
N PHE A 143 -6.91 6.70 -9.76
CA PHE A 143 -7.12 6.13 -11.10
C PHE A 143 -7.93 7.07 -11.98
N ASP A 144 -9.05 7.59 -11.48
CA ASP A 144 -9.93 8.47 -12.24
C ASP A 144 -9.28 9.83 -12.51
N GLU A 145 -8.55 10.38 -11.54
CA GLU A 145 -7.79 11.62 -11.71
C GLU A 145 -6.73 11.48 -12.81
N VAL A 146 -5.91 10.44 -12.76
CA VAL A 146 -4.88 10.20 -13.77
C VAL A 146 -5.50 9.94 -15.14
N ASN A 147 -6.57 9.16 -15.22
CA ASN A 147 -7.31 8.94 -16.45
C ASN A 147 -7.83 10.26 -17.06
N ALA A 148 -8.36 11.16 -16.22
CA ALA A 148 -8.79 12.49 -16.64
C ALA A 148 -7.60 13.35 -17.13
N MET A 149 -6.47 13.33 -16.42
CA MET A 149 -5.26 14.05 -16.83
C MET A 149 -4.71 13.54 -18.18
N LEU A 150 -4.68 12.23 -18.41
CA LEU A 150 -4.24 11.65 -19.67
C LEU A 150 -5.17 12.05 -20.83
N LYS A 151 -6.50 12.05 -20.61
CA LYS A 151 -7.49 12.54 -21.58
C LYS A 151 -7.27 14.02 -21.91
N GLU A 152 -7.03 14.86 -20.91
CA GLU A 152 -6.77 16.29 -21.12
C GLU A 152 -5.47 16.52 -21.90
N ARG A 153 -4.38 15.83 -21.52
CA ARG A 153 -3.05 16.00 -22.14
C ARG A 153 -3.00 15.49 -23.57
N TYR A 154 -3.54 14.31 -23.84
CA TYR A 154 -3.36 13.62 -25.12
C TYR A 154 -4.58 13.74 -26.04
N GLY A 155 -5.73 14.18 -25.51
CA GLY A 155 -6.94 14.51 -26.27
C GLY A 155 -7.43 13.33 -27.10
N ILE A 156 -7.72 13.58 -28.37
CA ILE A 156 -8.22 12.57 -29.31
C ILE A 156 -7.27 11.38 -29.53
N ARG A 157 -6.00 11.49 -29.11
CA ARG A 157 -5.01 10.41 -29.23
C ARG A 157 -5.12 9.42 -28.07
N PHE A 158 -5.70 9.82 -26.94
CA PHE A 158 -5.95 8.93 -25.82
C PHE A 158 -6.98 7.87 -26.22
N LYS A 159 -6.63 6.59 -26.08
CA LYS A 159 -7.55 5.48 -26.28
C LYS A 159 -8.10 4.97 -24.95
N GLU A 160 -7.21 4.53 -24.08
CA GLU A 160 -7.52 3.92 -22.79
C GLU A 160 -6.31 3.95 -21.87
N LEU A 161 -6.59 3.79 -20.57
CA LEU A 161 -5.66 3.52 -19.48
C LEU A 161 -6.03 2.17 -18.89
#